data_AF-S6SVM7-F1
#
_entry.id   AF-S6SVM7-F1
#
_cell.length_a   1.000
_cell.length_b   1.000
_cell.length_c   1.000
_cell.angle_alpha   90.00
_cell.angle_beta   90.00
_cell.angle_gamma   90.00
#
_symmetry.space_group_name_H-M   'P 1'
#
loop_
_entity.id
_entity.type
_entity.pdbx_description
1 polymer ?
#
loop_
_entity_poly.entity_id
_entity_poly.type
_entity_poly.pdbx_seq_one_letter_code
_entity_poly.pdbx_strand_id
1 'polypeptide(L)'
;MKFWEESELEKTIDKANGTYVAPIFEHVELHQKYDQEHFKFAQLPLYSQIWVYMLQFGKVIFLLIFPISIISHIAVAHASDDSWQQVTVELLIGLYPFLLGIPLLSWLIGHIVINHFPRIWFRPPKGPLWELNRRTGLVTIFGYKRHRKEGVIDEFIAPFYEFDAYMITTYDRHGCYHGLLLQHRYEEQHINFHALLGPDDFQQRPCALWDFLQNYMDTSGPIPDIPLFEPYRHLDPVTARYDQQNQRNPRYWIDMDDATFKAEVDAMWQRVYAINTFSRPNLMARYV
;
A
#
# COMPACT_ATOMS: atom_id res chain seq x y z
N MET A 1 -5.87 11.89 9.82
CA MET A 1 -4.93 12.23 10.91
C MET A 1 -5.66 12.63 12.19
N LYS A 2 -6.67 13.52 12.14
CA LYS A 2 -7.54 13.85 13.28
C LYS A 2 -8.06 12.62 14.04
N PHE A 3 -8.55 11.61 13.32
CA PHE A 3 -8.98 10.32 13.89
C PHE A 3 -7.92 9.66 14.81
N TRP A 4 -6.64 9.70 14.42
CA TRP A 4 -5.57 9.11 15.22
C TRP A 4 -5.25 9.94 16.47
N GLU A 5 -5.35 11.27 16.38
CA GLU A 5 -5.19 12.16 17.53
C GLU A 5 -6.32 11.94 18.55
N GLU A 6 -7.56 11.83 18.08
CA GLU A 6 -8.73 11.52 18.91
C GLU A 6 -8.58 10.16 19.59
N SER A 7 -8.14 9.14 18.84
CA SER A 7 -7.93 7.80 19.36
C SER A 7 -6.81 7.74 20.41
N GLU A 8 -5.71 8.46 20.21
CA GLU A 8 -4.63 8.56 21.22
C GLU A 8 -5.09 9.34 22.45
N LEU A 9 -5.88 10.41 22.28
CA LEU A 9 -6.47 11.15 23.41
C LEU A 9 -7.40 10.25 24.23
N GLU A 10 -8.33 9.55 23.60
CA GLU A 10 -9.24 8.59 24.25
C GLU A 10 -8.45 7.52 25.01
N LYS A 11 -7.41 6.96 24.38
CA LYS A 11 -6.49 6.01 25.01
C LYS A 11 -5.80 6.58 26.24
N THR A 12 -5.33 7.84 26.23
CA THR A 12 -4.71 8.46 27.41
C THR A 12 -5.71 8.66 28.55
N ILE A 13 -6.95 9.07 28.23
CA ILE A 13 -8.04 9.23 29.19
C ILE A 13 -8.41 7.90 29.82
N ASP A 14 -8.57 6.84 29.02
CA ASP A 14 -8.90 5.50 29.50
C ASP A 14 -7.81 4.90 30.38
N LYS A 15 -6.54 5.14 30.04
CA LYS A 15 -5.41 4.73 30.89
C LYS A 15 -5.41 5.46 32.22
N ALA A 16 -5.69 6.76 32.22
CA ALA A 16 -5.79 7.56 33.44
C ALA A 16 -6.96 7.11 34.33
N ASN A 17 -8.08 6.71 33.73
CA ASN A 17 -9.27 6.24 34.43
C ASN A 17 -9.21 4.75 34.82
N GLY A 18 -8.17 4.01 34.40
CA GLY A 18 -8.03 2.57 34.65
C GLY A 18 -9.03 1.70 33.86
N THR A 19 -9.72 2.27 32.87
CA THR A 19 -10.70 1.58 32.01
C THR A 19 -10.09 1.02 30.73
N TYR A 20 -8.79 1.24 30.51
CA TYR A 20 -8.11 0.86 29.28
C TYR A 20 -8.10 -0.64 29.02
N VAL A 21 -8.68 -1.05 27.90
CA VAL A 21 -8.58 -2.41 27.36
C VAL A 21 -7.70 -2.37 26.13
N ALA A 22 -6.54 -3.04 26.20
CA ALA A 22 -5.60 -3.12 25.10
C ALA A 22 -6.26 -3.77 23.87
N PRO A 23 -6.23 -3.12 22.69
CA PRO A 23 -6.63 -3.74 21.45
C PRO A 23 -5.87 -5.03 21.18
N ILE A 24 -6.51 -5.98 20.50
CA ILE A 24 -5.99 -7.35 20.26
C ILE A 24 -4.58 -7.35 19.63
N PHE A 25 -4.25 -6.32 18.84
CA PHE A 25 -2.99 -6.20 18.11
C PHE A 25 -2.10 -5.05 18.56
N GLU A 26 -2.37 -4.40 19.70
CA GLU A 26 -1.60 -3.22 20.14
C GLU A 26 -0.10 -3.54 20.31
N HIS A 27 0.23 -4.74 20.78
CA HIS A 27 1.61 -5.16 21.01
C HIS A 27 2.24 -5.91 19.82
N VAL A 28 1.54 -5.99 18.69
CA VAL A 28 2.05 -6.73 17.53
C VAL A 28 2.90 -5.82 16.66
N GLU A 29 4.17 -6.18 16.50
CA GLU A 29 5.09 -5.43 15.65
C GLU A 29 4.79 -5.72 14.17
N LEU A 30 4.41 -4.68 13.43
CA LEU A 30 4.15 -4.75 11.99
C LEU A 30 5.42 -4.59 11.16
N HIS A 31 6.54 -4.19 11.78
CA HIS A 31 7.84 -3.90 11.17
C HIS A 31 7.85 -2.83 10.06
N GLN A 32 6.69 -2.41 9.56
CA GLN A 32 6.51 -1.27 8.67
C GLN A 32 6.59 0.02 9.50
N LYS A 33 7.45 0.95 9.06
CA LYS A 33 7.67 2.23 9.75
C LYS A 33 7.99 3.29 8.72
N TYR A 34 7.25 4.38 8.75
CA TYR A 34 7.50 5.55 7.92
C TYR A 34 7.60 6.76 8.82
N ASP A 35 8.81 7.18 9.11
CA ASP A 35 9.09 8.37 9.90
C ASP A 35 10.17 9.23 9.23
N GLN A 36 10.62 10.27 9.93
CA GLN A 36 11.62 11.21 9.41
C GLN A 36 13.01 10.60 9.22
N GLU A 37 13.32 9.42 9.78
CA GLU A 37 14.63 8.76 9.68
C GLU A 37 14.58 7.42 8.91
N HIS A 38 13.50 6.67 9.05
CA HIS A 38 13.34 5.31 8.56
C HIS A 38 12.12 5.20 7.64
N PHE A 39 12.36 4.75 6.41
CA PHE A 39 11.34 4.36 5.46
C PHE A 39 11.44 2.85 5.23
N LYS A 40 10.63 2.11 5.98
CA LYS A 40 10.72 0.67 6.17
C LYS A 40 9.43 -0.01 5.74
N PHE A 41 9.54 -0.91 4.78
CA PHE A 41 8.38 -1.63 4.25
C PHE A 41 8.37 -3.07 4.73
N ALA A 42 7.22 -3.52 5.20
CA ALA A 42 6.96 -4.92 5.52
C ALA A 42 5.68 -5.35 4.82
N GLN A 43 5.67 -6.58 4.29
CA GLN A 43 4.51 -7.13 3.62
C GLN A 43 3.85 -8.19 4.50
N LEU A 44 2.52 -8.12 4.63
CA LEU A 44 1.75 -9.14 5.32
C LEU A 44 2.04 -10.54 4.73
N PRO A 45 2.11 -11.59 5.55
CA PRO A 45 2.34 -12.94 5.03
C PRO A 45 1.16 -13.38 4.16
N LEU A 46 1.44 -14.26 3.18
CA LEU A 46 0.43 -14.79 2.26
C LEU A 46 -0.82 -15.32 2.97
N TYR A 47 -0.63 -15.96 4.14
CA TYR A 47 -1.72 -16.46 4.97
C TYR A 47 -2.73 -15.35 5.35
N SER A 48 -2.26 -14.19 5.82
CA SER A 48 -3.13 -13.07 6.18
C SER A 48 -3.77 -12.44 4.93
N GLN A 49 -3.01 -12.37 3.82
CA GLN A 49 -3.50 -11.84 2.55
C GLN A 49 -4.64 -12.69 1.97
N ILE A 50 -4.59 -14.03 2.09
CA ILE A 50 -5.63 -14.93 1.58
C ILE A 50 -7.01 -14.60 2.17
N TRP A 51 -7.10 -14.30 3.47
CA TRP A 51 -8.37 -13.93 4.10
C TRP A 51 -8.93 -12.63 3.56
N VAL A 52 -8.06 -11.63 3.36
CA VAL A 52 -8.43 -10.33 2.76
C VAL A 52 -8.89 -10.54 1.32
N TYR A 53 -8.16 -11.33 0.53
CA TYR A 53 -8.53 -11.67 -0.84
C TYR A 53 -9.88 -12.40 -0.89
N MET A 54 -10.08 -13.39 -0.03
CA MET A 54 -11.34 -14.14 0.02
C MET A 54 -12.54 -13.22 0.29
N LEU A 55 -12.42 -12.30 1.25
CA LEU A 55 -13.44 -11.29 1.54
C LEU A 55 -13.70 -10.36 0.35
N GLN A 56 -12.65 -9.77 -0.23
CA GLN A 56 -12.79 -8.77 -1.28
C GLN A 56 -13.24 -9.37 -2.61
N PHE A 57 -12.60 -10.46 -3.07
CA PHE A 57 -13.00 -11.15 -4.30
C PHE A 57 -14.40 -11.75 -4.17
N GLY A 58 -14.74 -12.39 -3.05
CA GLY A 58 -16.08 -12.93 -2.83
C GLY A 58 -17.16 -11.84 -2.96
N LYS A 59 -16.95 -10.69 -2.29
CA LYS A 59 -17.86 -9.54 -2.36
C LYS A 59 -17.96 -8.97 -3.78
N VAL A 60 -16.84 -8.69 -4.44
CA VAL A 60 -16.82 -8.07 -5.77
C VAL A 60 -17.46 -8.99 -6.81
N ILE A 61 -17.09 -10.28 -6.82
CA ILE A 61 -17.66 -11.27 -7.74
C ILE A 61 -19.17 -11.40 -7.51
N PHE A 62 -19.62 -11.49 -6.26
CA PHE A 62 -21.05 -11.57 -5.96
C PHE A 62 -21.82 -10.34 -6.47
N LEU A 63 -21.32 -9.13 -6.18
CA LEU A 63 -21.97 -7.88 -6.59
C LEU A 63 -22.00 -7.69 -8.12
N LEU A 64 -21.02 -8.22 -8.85
CA LEU A 64 -20.99 -8.19 -10.31
C LEU A 64 -21.94 -9.23 -10.94
N ILE A 65 -21.92 -10.46 -10.44
CA ILE A 65 -22.69 -11.57 -11.03
C ILE A 65 -24.17 -11.50 -10.66
N PHE A 66 -24.51 -11.02 -9.45
CA PHE A 66 -25.89 -10.92 -8.98
C PHE A 66 -26.85 -10.21 -9.96
N PRO A 67 -26.60 -8.97 -10.43
CA PRO A 67 -27.50 -8.31 -11.38
C PRO A 67 -27.56 -9.02 -12.74
N ILE A 68 -26.44 -9.56 -13.22
CA ILE A 68 -26.38 -10.31 -14.49
C ILE A 68 -27.23 -11.58 -14.38
N SER A 69 -27.18 -12.27 -13.23
CA SER A 69 -27.96 -13.48 -12.99
C SER A 69 -29.46 -13.21 -13.02
N ILE A 70 -29.92 -12.06 -12.50
CA ILE A 70 -31.34 -11.67 -12.55
C ILE A 70 -31.80 -11.44 -14.00
N ILE A 71 -31.01 -10.71 -14.79
CA ILE A 71 -31.34 -10.45 -16.20
C ILE A 71 -31.35 -11.76 -17.00
N SER A 72 -30.34 -12.60 -16.79
CA SER A 72 -30.27 -13.93 -17.42
C SER A 72 -31.46 -14.80 -17.03
N HIS A 73 -31.90 -14.75 -15.77
CA HIS A 73 -33.06 -15.49 -15.30
C HIS A 73 -34.34 -15.12 -16.06
N ILE A 74 -34.59 -13.83 -16.23
CA ILE A 74 -35.77 -13.31 -16.93
C ILE A 74 -35.75 -13.72 -18.41
N ALA A 75 -34.56 -13.66 -19.04
CA ALA A 75 -34.38 -14.05 -20.43
C ALA A 75 -34.62 -15.54 -20.64
N VAL A 76 -34.05 -16.41 -19.78
CA VAL A 76 -34.24 -17.86 -19.87
C VAL A 76 -35.68 -18.25 -19.55
N ALA A 77 -36.33 -17.60 -18.57
CA ALA A 77 -37.73 -17.85 -18.25
C ALA A 77 -38.69 -17.41 -19.37
N HIS A 78 -38.32 -16.44 -20.21
CA HIS A 78 -39.10 -16.05 -21.39
C HIS A 78 -38.85 -16.93 -22.62
N ALA A 79 -37.63 -17.45 -22.76
CA ALA A 79 -37.23 -18.23 -23.93
C ALA A 79 -37.53 -19.73 -23.80
N SER A 80 -37.76 -20.21 -22.58
CA SER A 80 -38.10 -21.62 -22.32
C SER A 80 -39.57 -21.91 -22.62
N ASP A 81 -39.82 -23.10 -23.14
CA ASP A 81 -41.17 -23.66 -23.30
C ASP A 81 -41.76 -24.13 -21.95
N ASP A 82 -40.91 -24.31 -20.94
CA ASP A 82 -41.31 -24.72 -19.59
C ASP A 82 -41.91 -23.56 -18.78
N SER A 83 -42.72 -23.89 -17.77
CA SER A 83 -43.23 -22.89 -16.84
C SER A 83 -42.08 -22.16 -16.11
N TRP A 84 -42.23 -20.85 -15.91
CA TRP A 84 -41.22 -20.04 -15.22
C TRP A 84 -40.83 -20.58 -13.84
N GLN A 85 -41.77 -21.26 -13.15
CA GLN A 85 -41.53 -21.88 -11.85
C GLN A 85 -40.56 -23.05 -11.95
N GLN A 86 -40.76 -23.92 -12.93
CA GLN A 86 -39.91 -25.09 -13.15
C GLN A 86 -38.49 -24.68 -13.55
N VAL A 87 -38.37 -23.75 -14.50
CA VAL A 87 -37.08 -23.15 -14.88
C VAL A 87 -36.39 -22.53 -13.67
N THR A 88 -37.14 -21.88 -12.77
CA THR A 88 -36.58 -21.27 -11.57
C THR A 88 -36.04 -22.30 -10.58
N VAL A 89 -36.78 -23.38 -10.34
CA VAL A 89 -36.35 -24.45 -9.43
C VAL A 89 -35.11 -25.16 -9.96
N GLU A 90 -35.07 -25.46 -11.26
CA GLU A 90 -33.91 -26.09 -11.88
C GLU A 90 -32.65 -25.23 -11.79
N LEU A 91 -32.75 -23.92 -12.09
CA LEU A 91 -31.63 -22.99 -11.96
C LEU A 91 -31.21 -22.77 -10.50
N LEU A 92 -32.17 -22.76 -9.57
CA LEU A 92 -31.90 -22.58 -8.14
C LEU A 92 -31.18 -23.77 -7.50
N ILE A 93 -31.47 -25.00 -7.95
CA ILE A 93 -30.80 -26.21 -7.46
C ILE A 93 -29.50 -26.46 -8.23
N GLY A 94 -29.49 -26.16 -9.53
CA GLY A 94 -28.36 -26.39 -10.42
C GLY A 94 -27.36 -25.23 -10.43
N LEU A 95 -27.65 -24.18 -11.19
CA LEU A 95 -26.68 -23.14 -11.56
C LEU A 95 -26.35 -22.15 -10.43
N TYR A 96 -27.36 -21.65 -9.71
CA TYR A 96 -27.19 -20.57 -8.74
C TYR A 96 -26.35 -20.91 -7.50
N PRO A 97 -26.35 -22.13 -6.95
CA PRO A 97 -25.46 -22.50 -5.85
C PRO A 97 -23.97 -22.38 -6.21
N PHE A 98 -23.60 -22.70 -7.45
CA PHE A 98 -22.22 -22.54 -7.92
C PHE A 98 -21.93 -21.08 -8.30
N LEU A 99 -22.85 -20.45 -9.02
CA LEU A 99 -22.65 -19.12 -9.59
C LEU A 99 -22.69 -18.00 -8.53
N LEU A 100 -23.65 -18.05 -7.62
CA LEU A 100 -23.86 -17.05 -6.55
C LEU A 100 -23.50 -17.59 -5.17
N GLY A 101 -23.76 -18.88 -4.92
CA GLY A 101 -23.52 -19.50 -3.62
C GLY A 101 -22.04 -19.55 -3.23
N ILE A 102 -21.14 -19.93 -4.15
CA ILE A 102 -19.69 -19.97 -3.86
C ILE A 102 -19.14 -18.56 -3.53
N PRO A 103 -19.38 -17.50 -4.34
CA PRO A 103 -18.96 -16.15 -3.98
C PRO A 103 -19.57 -15.65 -2.68
N LEU A 104 -20.85 -15.94 -2.43
CA LEU A 104 -21.54 -15.53 -1.21
C LEU A 104 -20.96 -16.23 0.03
N LEU A 105 -20.71 -17.53 -0.04
CA LEU A 105 -20.07 -18.29 1.04
C LEU A 105 -18.65 -17.80 1.30
N SER A 106 -17.86 -17.55 0.25
CA SER A 106 -16.53 -16.97 0.34
C SER A 106 -16.55 -15.61 1.06
N TRP A 107 -17.48 -14.73 0.66
CA TRP A 107 -17.69 -13.43 1.29
C TRP A 107 -18.10 -13.58 2.77
N LEU A 108 -19.06 -14.46 3.07
CA LEU A 108 -19.55 -14.70 4.42
C LEU A 108 -18.46 -15.24 5.34
N ILE A 109 -17.72 -16.27 4.91
CA ILE A 109 -16.63 -16.87 5.69
C ILE A 109 -15.54 -15.82 5.92
N GLY A 110 -15.16 -15.05 4.88
CA GLY A 110 -14.16 -14.00 4.99
C GLY A 110 -14.57 -12.92 5.98
N HIS A 111 -15.84 -12.50 5.94
CA HIS A 111 -16.40 -11.52 6.85
C HIS A 111 -16.43 -12.03 8.31
N ILE A 112 -16.85 -13.27 8.53
CA ILE A 112 -16.88 -13.88 9.86
C ILE A 112 -15.46 -13.95 10.42
N VAL A 113 -14.51 -14.49 9.66
CA VAL A 113 -13.15 -14.71 10.15
C VAL A 113 -12.41 -13.40 10.41
N ILE A 114 -12.54 -12.39 9.53
CA ILE A 114 -11.88 -11.09 9.72
C ILE A 114 -12.45 -10.32 10.92
N ASN A 115 -13.78 -10.28 11.05
CA ASN A 115 -14.44 -9.42 12.05
C ASN A 115 -14.61 -10.09 13.41
N HIS A 116 -14.82 -11.41 13.46
CA HIS A 116 -15.11 -12.13 14.71
C HIS A 116 -13.93 -12.99 15.20
N PHE A 117 -13.00 -13.36 14.31
CA PHE A 117 -11.84 -14.18 14.66
C PHE A 117 -10.50 -13.53 14.26
N PRO A 118 -10.18 -12.33 14.79
CA PRO A 118 -8.98 -11.57 14.46
C PRO A 118 -7.69 -12.41 14.55
N ARG A 119 -7.57 -13.26 15.58
CA ARG A 119 -6.40 -14.13 15.79
C ARG A 119 -6.22 -15.22 14.73
N ILE A 120 -7.29 -15.61 14.03
CA ILE A 120 -7.23 -16.65 12.99
C ILE A 120 -6.74 -16.06 11.68
N TRP A 121 -7.20 -14.87 11.32
CA TRP A 121 -6.85 -14.27 10.02
C TRP A 121 -5.49 -13.56 10.07
N PHE A 122 -5.21 -12.82 11.14
CA PHE A 122 -4.06 -11.94 11.19
C PHE A 122 -2.84 -12.64 11.79
N ARG A 123 -1.80 -12.74 10.97
CA ARG A 123 -0.43 -13.05 11.40
C ARG A 123 0.49 -11.89 11.04
N PRO A 124 1.33 -11.43 11.98
CA PRO A 124 2.29 -10.38 11.69
C PRO A 124 3.29 -10.80 10.62
N PRO A 125 3.87 -9.83 9.89
CA PRO A 125 5.00 -10.08 9.03
C PRO A 125 6.19 -10.59 9.85
N LYS A 126 7.09 -11.35 9.22
CA LYS A 126 8.32 -11.84 9.88
C LYS A 126 9.33 -10.73 10.14
N GLY A 127 9.18 -9.61 9.44
CA GLY A 127 10.12 -8.52 9.42
C GLY A 127 9.94 -7.65 8.16
N PRO A 128 10.73 -6.58 8.05
CA PRO A 128 10.77 -5.72 6.87
C PRO A 128 11.33 -6.44 5.64
N LEU A 129 10.93 -6.07 4.43
CA LEU A 129 11.60 -6.53 3.21
C LEU A 129 12.80 -5.65 2.89
N TRP A 130 12.67 -4.34 3.12
CA TRP A 130 13.72 -3.37 2.89
C TRP A 130 13.52 -2.16 3.81
N GLU A 131 14.60 -1.42 4.03
CA GLU A 131 14.65 -0.22 4.84
C GLU A 131 15.57 0.82 4.19
N LEU A 132 15.08 2.03 4.05
CA LEU A 132 15.87 3.20 3.68
C LEU A 132 16.07 4.06 4.93
N ASN A 133 17.32 4.24 5.34
CA ASN A 133 17.66 5.05 6.50
C ASN A 133 18.23 6.39 6.05
N ARG A 134 17.43 7.45 6.16
CA ARG A 134 17.81 8.82 5.79
C ARG A 134 19.00 9.31 6.61
N ARG A 135 19.05 8.97 7.90
CA ARG A 135 20.10 9.46 8.82
C ARG A 135 21.48 8.90 8.50
N THR A 136 21.55 7.61 8.16
CA THR A 136 22.83 6.96 7.82
C THR A 136 23.13 6.98 6.33
N GLY A 137 22.13 7.24 5.48
CA GLY A 137 22.24 7.11 4.02
C GLY A 137 22.34 5.65 3.54
N LEU A 138 22.00 4.68 4.39
CA LEU A 138 22.11 3.25 4.10
C LEU A 138 20.76 2.66 3.67
N VAL A 139 20.85 1.66 2.82
CA VAL A 139 19.74 0.81 2.38
C VAL A 139 19.99 -0.59 2.92
N THR A 140 19.00 -1.16 3.58
CA THR A 140 19.04 -2.55 4.08
C THR A 140 18.01 -3.39 3.34
N ILE A 141 18.42 -4.54 2.83
CA ILE A 141 17.55 -5.54 2.19
C ILE A 141 17.59 -6.80 3.05
N PHE A 142 16.40 -7.30 3.42
CA PHE A 142 16.26 -8.43 4.34
C PHE A 142 15.87 -9.71 3.59
N GLY A 143 16.67 -10.75 3.74
CA GLY A 143 16.48 -12.08 3.18
C GLY A 143 15.96 -13.09 4.21
N TYR A 144 14.79 -13.66 3.94
CA TYR A 144 14.13 -14.63 4.83
C TYR A 144 14.25 -16.09 4.38
N LYS A 145 15.12 -16.40 3.41
CA LYS A 145 15.25 -17.76 2.84
C LYS A 145 15.70 -18.76 3.91
N ARG A 146 16.68 -18.39 4.75
CA ARG A 146 17.25 -19.24 5.81
C ARG A 146 16.50 -19.14 7.14
N HIS A 147 15.69 -18.10 7.34
CA HIS A 147 14.95 -17.85 8.57
C HIS A 147 14.10 -19.04 9.04
N ARG A 148 13.45 -19.78 8.13
CA ARG A 148 12.58 -20.92 8.52
C ARG A 148 13.38 -22.14 9.02
N LYS A 149 14.62 -22.33 8.55
CA LYS A 149 15.45 -23.51 8.84
C LYS A 149 16.48 -23.24 9.93
N GLU A 150 17.11 -22.07 9.89
CA GLU A 150 18.27 -21.72 10.72
C GLU A 150 17.97 -20.57 11.69
N GLY A 151 16.82 -19.89 11.56
CA GLY A 151 16.47 -18.71 12.37
C GLY A 151 17.26 -17.45 12.01
N VAL A 152 18.14 -17.49 11.01
CA VAL A 152 18.97 -16.37 10.57
C VAL A 152 18.24 -15.53 9.53
N ILE A 153 18.26 -14.21 9.71
CA ILE A 153 17.84 -13.21 8.72
C ILE A 153 19.10 -12.75 7.99
N ASP A 154 19.09 -12.87 6.67
CA ASP A 154 20.19 -12.36 5.85
C ASP A 154 19.98 -10.87 5.66
N GLU A 155 21.00 -10.05 5.92
CA GLU A 155 20.93 -8.61 5.75
C GLU A 155 21.99 -8.15 4.76
N PHE A 156 21.56 -7.46 3.72
CA PHE A 156 22.44 -6.77 2.79
C PHE A 156 22.33 -5.28 3.04
N ILE A 157 23.45 -4.63 3.38
CA ILE A 157 23.51 -3.21 3.73
C ILE A 157 24.47 -2.53 2.77
N ALA A 158 23.99 -1.53 2.04
CA ALA A 158 24.81 -0.72 1.14
C ALA A 158 24.36 0.75 1.15
N PRO A 159 25.27 1.72 0.86
CA PRO A 159 24.91 3.12 0.70
C PRO A 159 23.91 3.36 -0.43
N PHE A 160 22.99 4.32 -0.25
CA PHE A 160 21.95 4.62 -1.24
C PHE A 160 22.50 5.04 -2.62
N TYR A 161 23.64 5.74 -2.67
CA TYR A 161 24.26 6.18 -3.93
C TYR A 161 24.83 5.02 -4.76
N GLU A 162 24.94 3.81 -4.21
CA GLU A 162 25.38 2.60 -4.92
C GLU A 162 24.22 1.88 -5.62
N PHE A 163 22.99 2.36 -5.44
CA PHE A 163 21.81 1.85 -6.13
C PHE A 163 21.48 2.71 -7.34
N ASP A 164 21.37 2.04 -8.49
CA ASP A 164 20.92 2.65 -9.74
C ASP A 164 19.41 2.40 -9.92
N ALA A 165 18.69 3.44 -10.34
CA ALA A 165 17.25 3.39 -10.53
C ALA A 165 16.89 2.95 -11.96
N TYR A 166 16.10 1.89 -12.06
CA TYR A 166 15.60 1.34 -13.31
C TYR A 166 14.07 1.44 -13.35
N MET A 167 13.54 1.86 -14.50
CA MET A 167 12.12 1.74 -14.79
C MET A 167 11.87 0.36 -15.39
N ILE A 168 11.10 -0.45 -14.69
CA ILE A 168 10.66 -1.76 -15.17
C ILE A 168 9.29 -1.63 -15.81
N THR A 169 9.17 -2.10 -17.05
CA THR A 169 7.90 -2.20 -17.76
C THR A 169 7.44 -3.65 -17.71
N THR A 170 6.26 -3.88 -17.14
CA THR A 170 5.64 -5.19 -17.16
C THR A 170 4.43 -5.17 -18.06
N TYR A 171 4.26 -6.21 -18.86
CA TYR A 171 3.14 -6.35 -19.79
C TYR A 171 2.14 -7.35 -19.24
N ASP A 172 0.88 -6.95 -19.19
CA ASP A 172 -0.25 -7.84 -18.94
C ASP A 172 -1.28 -7.69 -20.07
N ARG A 173 -2.30 -8.55 -20.07
CA ARG A 173 -3.40 -8.56 -21.06
C ARG A 173 -4.13 -7.21 -21.15
N HIS A 174 -4.06 -6.40 -20.11
CA HIS A 174 -4.74 -5.11 -20.00
C HIS A 174 -3.85 -3.91 -20.37
N GLY A 175 -2.56 -4.11 -20.64
CA GLY A 175 -1.62 -3.04 -21.00
C GLY A 175 -0.24 -3.22 -20.40
N CYS A 176 0.62 -2.22 -20.58
CA CYS A 176 1.87 -2.12 -19.86
C CYS A 176 1.69 -1.29 -18.58
N TYR A 177 2.42 -1.66 -17.54
CA TYR A 177 2.55 -0.84 -16.35
C TYR A 177 4.02 -0.63 -16.00
N HIS A 178 4.31 0.56 -15.48
CA HIS A 178 5.67 0.96 -15.15
C HIS A 178 5.88 0.96 -13.64
N GLY A 179 6.99 0.35 -13.19
CA GLY A 179 7.42 0.32 -11.80
C GLY A 179 8.85 0.85 -11.63
N LEU A 180 9.22 1.13 -10.38
CA LEU A 180 10.57 1.50 -10.00
C LEU A 180 11.30 0.30 -9.37
N LEU A 181 12.48 0.00 -9.90
CA LEU A 181 13.42 -1.00 -9.36
C LEU A 181 14.71 -0.26 -8.99
N LEU A 182 15.18 -0.44 -7.75
CA LEU A 182 16.55 -0.06 -7.40
C LEU A 182 17.42 -1.30 -7.46
N GLN A 183 18.51 -1.25 -8.22
CA GLN A 183 19.46 -2.34 -8.33
C GLN A 183 20.82 -1.87 -7.83
N HIS A 184 21.45 -2.69 -6.99
CA HIS A 184 22.79 -2.41 -6.49
C HIS A 184 23.81 -2.57 -7.63
N ARG A 185 24.77 -1.65 -7.72
CA ARG A 185 25.74 -1.61 -8.83
C ARG A 185 26.71 -2.79 -8.83
N TYR A 186 27.09 -3.28 -7.65
CA TYR A 186 28.17 -4.27 -7.52
C TYR A 186 27.71 -5.69 -7.20
N GLU A 187 26.48 -5.85 -6.71
CA GLU A 187 25.93 -7.15 -6.29
C GLU A 187 24.55 -7.35 -6.90
N GLU A 188 24.14 -8.62 -7.05
CA GLU A 188 22.82 -9.00 -7.59
C GLU A 188 21.68 -8.78 -6.57
N GLN A 189 21.67 -7.61 -5.94
CA GLN A 189 20.65 -7.19 -4.97
C GLN A 189 19.76 -6.13 -5.59
N HIS A 190 18.46 -6.26 -5.41
CA HIS A 190 17.49 -5.31 -5.95
C HIS A 190 16.28 -5.15 -5.04
N ILE A 191 15.68 -3.97 -5.10
CA ILE A 191 14.43 -3.62 -4.42
C ILE A 191 13.40 -3.25 -5.46
N ASN A 192 12.29 -3.97 -5.48
CA ASN A 192 11.15 -3.64 -6.31
C ASN A 192 10.13 -2.81 -5.51
N PHE A 193 9.91 -1.57 -5.94
CA PHE A 193 8.97 -0.64 -5.30
C PHE A 193 7.55 -0.71 -5.87
N HIS A 194 7.21 -1.75 -6.64
CA HIS A 194 5.87 -1.93 -7.18
C HIS A 194 4.79 -1.97 -6.08
N ALA A 195 5.12 -2.39 -4.86
CA ALA A 195 4.16 -2.34 -3.75
C ALA A 195 3.76 -0.91 -3.33
N LEU A 196 4.55 0.11 -3.70
CA LEU A 196 4.26 1.52 -3.41
C LEU A 196 3.46 2.21 -4.54
N LEU A 197 3.42 1.60 -5.73
CA LEU A 197 2.73 2.16 -6.90
C LEU A 197 1.59 1.23 -7.32
N GLY A 198 0.38 1.78 -7.45
CA GLY A 198 -0.68 1.05 -8.15
C GLY A 198 -0.28 0.78 -9.61
N PRO A 199 -0.77 -0.31 -10.23
CA PRO A 199 -0.53 -0.58 -11.64
C PRO A 199 -1.03 0.59 -12.48
N ASP A 200 -0.15 1.17 -13.29
CA ASP A 200 -0.44 2.34 -14.11
C ASP A 200 0.47 2.42 -15.33
N ASP A 201 -0.03 2.97 -16.43
CA ASP A 201 0.68 3.12 -17.71
C ASP A 201 1.49 4.42 -17.81
N PHE A 202 1.33 5.32 -16.83
CA PHE A 202 2.09 6.58 -16.77
C PHE A 202 3.53 6.38 -16.27
N GLN A 203 4.50 6.53 -17.18
CA GLN A 203 5.95 6.47 -16.89
C GLN A 203 6.42 7.52 -15.88
N GLN A 204 5.70 8.62 -15.73
CA GLN A 204 6.04 9.70 -14.80
C GLN A 204 5.90 9.29 -13.34
N ARG A 205 5.07 8.29 -13.02
CA ARG A 205 4.89 7.83 -11.63
C ARG A 205 6.15 7.20 -11.02
N PRO A 206 6.82 6.23 -11.68
CA PRO A 206 8.13 5.77 -11.24
C PRO A 206 9.16 6.89 -11.11
N CYS A 207 9.15 7.88 -12.02
CA CYS A 207 10.04 9.04 -11.92
C CYS A 207 9.75 9.90 -10.68
N ALA A 208 8.48 10.19 -10.39
CA ALA A 208 8.08 10.92 -9.20
C ALA A 208 8.45 10.18 -7.92
N LEU A 209 8.29 8.85 -7.91
CA LEU A 209 8.72 8.03 -6.77
C LEU A 209 10.24 8.08 -6.60
N TRP A 210 11.01 8.03 -7.69
CA TRP A 210 12.47 8.18 -7.62
C TRP A 210 12.89 9.54 -7.09
N ASP A 211 12.27 10.64 -7.56
CA ASP A 211 12.50 11.99 -7.02
C ASP A 211 12.12 12.08 -5.54
N PHE A 212 11.02 11.44 -5.13
CA PHE A 212 10.61 11.33 -3.72
C PHE A 212 11.68 10.60 -2.88
N LEU A 213 12.18 9.45 -3.35
CA LEU A 213 13.18 8.68 -2.62
C LEU A 213 14.51 9.44 -2.50
N GLN A 214 14.95 10.11 -3.56
CA GLN A 214 16.15 10.96 -3.51
C GLN A 214 15.99 12.10 -2.49
N ASN A 215 14.86 12.82 -2.52
CA ASN A 215 14.58 13.90 -1.57
C ASN A 215 14.43 13.38 -0.13
N TYR A 216 13.89 12.17 0.03
CA TYR A 216 13.79 11.52 1.33
C TYR A 216 15.17 11.08 1.86
N MET A 217 16.07 10.60 1.02
CA MET A 217 17.42 10.18 1.45
C MET A 217 18.39 11.35 1.59
N ASP A 218 18.12 12.48 0.93
CA ASP A 218 18.92 13.69 1.05
C ASP A 218 18.63 14.42 2.38
N THR A 219 19.63 14.42 3.27
CA THR A 219 19.59 15.14 4.55
C THR A 219 19.82 16.64 4.43
N SER A 220 20.22 17.15 3.26
CA SER A 220 20.50 18.58 3.07
C SER A 220 19.23 19.43 2.92
N GLY A 221 18.16 18.85 2.37
CA GLY A 221 16.86 19.46 2.21
C GLY A 221 15.84 19.02 3.27
N PRO A 222 14.68 19.68 3.35
CA PRO A 222 13.58 19.21 4.19
C PRO A 222 13.05 17.86 3.69
N ILE A 223 12.46 17.06 4.58
CA ILE A 223 11.76 15.84 4.20
C ILE A 223 10.58 16.16 3.25
N PRO A 224 10.23 15.25 2.33
CA PRO A 224 9.12 15.44 1.41
C PRO A 224 7.84 15.88 2.13
N ASP A 225 7.18 16.89 1.58
CA ASP A 225 5.98 17.46 2.17
C ASP A 225 4.73 16.67 1.78
N ILE A 226 4.45 15.63 2.56
CA ILE A 226 3.27 14.77 2.40
C ILE A 226 2.55 14.57 3.74
N PRO A 227 1.22 14.30 3.72
CA PRO A 227 0.44 14.08 4.94
C PRO A 227 1.04 13.03 5.88
N LEU A 228 1.66 11.98 5.33
CA LEU A 228 2.28 10.89 6.10
C LEU A 228 3.35 11.39 7.08
N PHE A 229 4.12 12.42 6.70
CA PHE A 229 5.24 12.88 7.49
C PHE A 229 4.92 14.08 8.38
N GLU A 230 3.72 14.66 8.29
CA GLU A 230 3.31 15.81 9.12
C GLU A 230 3.60 15.62 10.62
N PRO A 231 3.31 14.45 11.25
CA PRO A 231 3.60 14.24 12.66
C PRO A 231 5.09 14.26 13.01
N TYR A 232 5.97 14.05 12.03
CA TYR A 232 7.41 13.86 12.22
C TYR A 232 8.25 15.05 11.77
N ARG A 233 7.67 16.02 11.04
CA ARG A 233 8.41 17.17 10.47
C ARG A 233 9.20 17.95 11.51
N HIS A 234 8.63 18.11 12.72
CA HIS A 234 9.27 18.83 13.82
C HIS A 234 10.45 18.08 14.45
N LEU A 235 10.56 16.76 14.23
CA LEU A 235 11.65 15.93 14.73
C LEU A 235 12.89 15.99 13.83
N ASP A 236 12.72 16.31 12.55
CA ASP A 236 13.85 16.50 11.64
C ASP A 236 14.38 17.95 11.74
N PRO A 237 15.63 18.17 12.16
CA PRO A 237 16.15 19.52 12.43
C PRO A 237 16.26 20.38 11.17
N VAL A 238 16.46 19.79 9.99
CA VAL A 238 16.55 20.53 8.72
C VAL A 238 15.16 20.99 8.30
N THR A 239 14.18 20.09 8.36
CA THR A 239 12.77 20.39 8.09
C THR A 239 12.20 21.40 9.07
N ALA A 240 12.46 21.25 10.37
CA ALA A 240 11.98 22.19 11.38
C ALA A 240 12.48 23.62 11.15
N ARG A 241 13.76 23.79 10.77
CA ARG A 241 14.32 25.11 10.41
C ARG A 241 13.68 25.65 9.14
N TYR A 242 13.52 24.82 8.12
CA TYR A 242 12.88 25.21 6.87
C TYR A 242 11.43 25.65 7.09
N ASP A 243 10.67 24.90 7.88
CA ASP A 243 9.27 25.22 8.20
C ASP A 243 9.16 26.50 9.04
N GLN A 244 10.09 26.73 9.98
CA GLN A 244 10.15 27.98 10.76
C GLN A 244 10.47 29.19 9.88
N GLN A 245 11.42 29.06 8.95
CA GLN A 245 11.79 30.14 8.01
C GLN A 245 10.64 30.51 7.08
N ASN A 246 9.87 29.53 6.62
CA ASN A 246 8.73 29.72 5.71
C ASN A 246 7.40 29.97 6.44
N GLN A 247 7.42 30.04 7.78
CA GLN A 247 6.22 30.23 8.61
C GLN A 247 5.10 29.23 8.29
N ARG A 248 5.48 27.98 8.02
CA ARG A 248 4.55 26.90 7.70
C ARG A 248 3.74 26.52 8.95
N ASN A 249 2.44 26.31 8.79
CA ASN A 249 1.62 25.72 9.84
C ASN A 249 2.06 24.27 10.14
N PRO A 250 2.40 23.89 11.39
CA PRO A 250 2.74 22.51 11.75
C PRO A 250 1.61 21.48 11.59
N ARG A 251 0.37 21.96 11.43
CA ARG A 251 -0.84 21.15 11.22
C ARG A 251 -1.45 21.38 9.84
N TYR A 252 -0.65 21.85 8.88
CA TYR A 252 -1.06 22.16 7.52
C TYR A 252 -1.89 21.04 6.90
N TRP A 253 -1.41 19.80 6.93
CA TRP A 253 -2.15 18.67 6.36
C TRP A 253 -3.27 18.14 7.25
N ILE A 254 -3.16 18.33 8.57
CA ILE A 254 -4.13 17.77 9.53
C ILE A 254 -5.40 18.60 9.54
N ASP A 255 -5.28 19.93 9.58
CA ASP A 255 -6.42 20.83 9.75
C ASP A 255 -7.08 21.25 8.42
N MET A 256 -6.47 20.89 7.29
CA MET A 256 -7.01 21.12 5.94
C MET A 256 -8.39 20.47 5.75
N ASP A 257 -9.29 21.17 5.06
CA ASP A 257 -10.59 20.63 4.67
C ASP A 257 -10.49 19.71 3.44
N ASP A 258 -11.48 18.83 3.28
CA ASP A 258 -11.48 17.82 2.22
C ASP A 258 -11.41 18.41 0.80
N ALA A 259 -12.00 19.60 0.57
CA ALA A 259 -12.01 20.22 -0.75
C ALA A 259 -10.64 20.82 -1.09
N THR A 260 -10.03 21.53 -0.15
CA THR A 260 -8.64 22.02 -0.30
C THR A 260 -7.66 20.86 -0.43
N PHE A 261 -7.83 19.81 0.37
CA PHE A 261 -6.99 18.61 0.28
C PHE A 261 -7.06 17.98 -1.11
N LYS A 262 -8.27 17.83 -1.65
CA LYS A 262 -8.46 17.32 -3.00
C LYS A 262 -7.76 18.21 -4.04
N ALA A 263 -7.89 19.54 -3.93
CA ALA A 263 -7.26 20.47 -4.85
C ALA A 263 -5.72 20.37 -4.81
N GLU A 264 -5.12 20.24 -3.63
CA GLU A 264 -3.67 20.07 -3.46
C GLU A 264 -3.18 18.74 -4.05
N VAL A 265 -3.92 17.64 -3.83
CA VAL A 265 -3.60 16.34 -4.44
C VAL A 265 -3.71 16.41 -5.96
N ASP A 266 -4.75 17.04 -6.50
CA ASP A 266 -4.93 17.22 -7.93
C ASP A 266 -3.79 18.08 -8.52
N ALA A 267 -3.34 19.12 -7.81
CA ALA A 267 -2.17 19.93 -8.20
C ALA A 267 -0.84 19.14 -8.12
N MET A 268 -0.67 18.26 -7.14
CA MET A 268 0.46 17.32 -7.08
C MET A 268 0.46 16.39 -8.30
N TRP A 269 -0.69 15.85 -8.68
CA TRP A 269 -0.82 15.04 -9.90
C TRP A 269 -0.41 15.81 -11.15
N GLN A 270 -0.86 17.06 -11.31
CA GLN A 270 -0.44 17.88 -12.45
C GLN A 270 1.08 18.09 -12.51
N ARG A 271 1.73 18.29 -11.35
CA ARG A 271 3.20 18.38 -11.27
C ARG A 271 3.87 17.07 -11.66
N VAL A 272 3.33 15.93 -11.24
CA VAL A 272 3.83 14.60 -11.64
C VAL A 272 3.73 14.42 -13.15
N TYR A 273 2.59 14.76 -13.77
CA TYR A 273 2.44 14.66 -15.22
C TYR A 273 3.37 15.60 -15.99
N ALA A 274 3.76 16.73 -15.40
CA ALA A 274 4.72 17.66 -15.97
C ALA A 274 6.19 17.23 -15.80
N ILE A 275 6.48 16.13 -15.10
CA ILE A 275 7.85 15.64 -14.92
C ILE A 275 8.45 15.32 -16.29
N ASN A 276 9.57 15.98 -16.57
CA ASN A 276 10.24 15.94 -17.86
C ASN A 276 11.52 15.08 -17.84
N THR A 277 11.66 14.15 -16.89
CA THR A 277 12.88 13.35 -16.65
C THR A 277 13.47 12.74 -17.92
N PHE A 278 12.63 12.21 -18.81
CA PHE A 278 13.07 11.62 -20.08
C PHE A 278 13.61 12.62 -21.11
N SER A 279 13.29 13.90 -20.96
CA SER A 279 13.82 14.97 -21.82
C SER A 279 15.06 15.65 -21.23
N ARG A 280 15.43 15.34 -19.98
CA ARG A 280 16.60 15.94 -19.33
C ARG A 280 17.88 15.43 -20.00
N PRO A 281 18.88 16.29 -20.24
CA PRO A 281 20.13 15.87 -20.84
C PRO A 281 20.84 14.88 -19.91
N ASN A 282 21.19 13.71 -20.43
CA ASN A 282 21.98 12.73 -19.68
C ASN A 282 23.41 13.27 -19.52
N LEU A 283 23.73 13.75 -18.32
CA LEU A 283 25.06 14.29 -18.01
C LEU A 283 26.14 13.20 -18.05
N MET A 284 25.79 11.95 -17.73
CA MET A 284 26.73 10.82 -17.76
C MET A 284 27.08 10.39 -19.18
N ALA A 285 26.17 10.59 -20.15
CA ALA A 285 26.47 10.33 -21.57
C ALA A 285 27.61 11.20 -22.13
N ARG A 286 28.00 12.28 -21.43
CA ARG A 286 29.14 13.14 -21.82
C ARG A 286 30.49 12.62 -21.34
N TYR A 287 30.51 11.62 -20.47
CA TYR A 287 31.71 11.06 -19.85
C TYR A 287 31.97 9.60 -20.25
N VAL A 288 31.26 9.11 -21.29
CA VAL A 288 31.43 7.79 -21.92
C VAL A 288 32.30 7.93 -23.17
#